data_AF-A0A5N5D1E7-F1
#
_entry.id   AF-A0A5N5D1E7-F1
#
_cell.length_a   1.000
_cell.length_b   1.000
_cell.length_c   1.000
_cell.angle_alpha   90.00
_cell.angle_beta   90.00
_cell.angle_gamma   90.00
#
_symmetry.space_group_name_H-M   'P 1'
#
loop_
_entity.id
_entity.type
_entity.pdbx_description
1 polymer ?
#
loop_
_entity_poly.entity_id
_entity_poly.type
_entity_poly.pdbx_seq_one_letter_code
_entity_poly.pdbx_strand_id
1 'polypeptide(L)'
;MSLEALPPELKMKIASHLQLRDLILLRSTSKRWQTVINNNLSFIRRARRDLLRLWDDTVRSPYFLPTRRLVSVNQYDFDRRQYLAKISGGLPVPEEFELWVLEWPAKAVIGWTWPGLDMEVVTDGYGGKDLILPED
;
A
#
# COMPACT_ATOMS: atom_id res chain seq x y z
N MET A 1 -8.23 -24.60 -18.43
CA MET A 1 -9.25 -24.36 -17.38
C MET A 1 -9.02 -22.95 -16.84
N SER A 2 -10.04 -22.09 -16.84
CA SER A 2 -9.89 -20.69 -16.39
C SER A 2 -10.06 -20.58 -14.88
N LEU A 3 -9.22 -19.78 -14.21
CA LEU A 3 -9.37 -19.43 -12.79
C LEU A 3 -10.73 -18.76 -12.49
N GLU A 4 -11.37 -18.19 -13.51
CA GLU A 4 -12.70 -17.60 -13.36
C GLU A 4 -13.80 -18.63 -13.11
N ALA A 5 -13.62 -19.87 -13.55
CA ALA A 5 -14.59 -20.95 -13.38
C ALA A 5 -14.56 -21.57 -11.97
N LEU A 6 -13.60 -21.20 -11.13
CA LEU A 6 -13.50 -21.72 -9.77
C LEU A 6 -14.71 -21.32 -8.90
N PRO A 7 -15.16 -22.20 -7.99
CA PRO A 7 -16.12 -21.86 -6.94
C PRO A 7 -15.62 -20.69 -6.08
N PRO A 8 -16.53 -19.83 -5.55
CA PRO A 8 -16.16 -18.70 -4.69
C PRO A 8 -15.27 -19.09 -3.50
N GLU A 9 -15.47 -20.26 -2.91
CA GLU A 9 -14.72 -20.77 -1.77
C GLU A 9 -13.24 -20.97 -2.11
N LEU A 10 -12.95 -21.54 -3.28
CA LEU A 10 -11.58 -21.70 -3.76
C LEU A 10 -10.95 -20.36 -4.11
N LYS A 11 -11.73 -19.43 -4.67
CA LYS A 11 -11.28 -18.05 -4.93
C LYS A 11 -10.89 -17.34 -3.63
N MET A 12 -11.71 -17.45 -2.58
CA MET A 12 -11.42 -16.90 -1.26
C MET A 12 -10.19 -17.55 -0.64
N LYS A 13 -10.07 -18.87 -0.74
CA LYS A 13 -8.90 -19.60 -0.23
C LYS A 13 -7.62 -19.10 -0.90
N ILE A 14 -7.61 -18.96 -2.23
CA ILE A 14 -6.49 -18.38 -2.97
C ILE A 14 -6.18 -16.97 -2.44
N ALA A 15 -7.18 -16.09 -2.38
CA ALA A 15 -6.99 -14.71 -1.91
C ALA A 15 -6.40 -14.64 -0.48
N SER A 16 -6.82 -15.52 0.43
CA SER A 16 -6.31 -15.53 1.82
C SER A 16 -4.80 -15.77 1.94
N HIS A 17 -4.19 -16.39 0.92
CA HIS A 17 -2.75 -16.70 0.89
C HIS A 17 -1.92 -15.65 0.14
N LEU A 18 -2.56 -14.68 -0.51
CA LEU A 18 -1.87 -13.65 -1.28
C LEU A 18 -1.31 -12.53 -0.38
N GLN A 19 -0.18 -11.97 -0.80
CA GLN A 19 0.35 -10.73 -0.25
C GLN A 19 -0.49 -9.54 -0.75
N LEU A 20 -0.37 -8.38 -0.09
CA LEU A 20 -1.13 -7.18 -0.41
C LEU A 20 -1.06 -6.80 -1.89
N ARG A 21 0.13 -6.81 -2.49
CA ARG A 21 0.31 -6.43 -3.89
C ARG A 21 -0.47 -7.35 -4.83
N ASP A 22 -0.40 -8.66 -4.59
CA ASP A 22 -1.12 -9.65 -5.40
C ASP A 22 -2.63 -9.57 -5.18
N LEU A 23 -3.07 -9.25 -3.96
CA LEU A 23 -4.48 -8.96 -3.66
C LEU A 23 -4.99 -7.74 -4.44
N ILE A 24 -4.23 -6.64 -4.45
CA ILE A 24 -4.56 -5.42 -5.21
C ILE A 24 -4.68 -5.76 -6.69
N LEU A 25 -3.68 -6.47 -7.25
CA LEU A 25 -3.67 -6.86 -8.65
C LEU A 25 -4.84 -7.80 -8.98
N LEU A 26 -5.04 -8.87 -8.22
CA LEU A 26 -6.11 -9.83 -8.44
C LEU A 26 -7.49 -9.14 -8.44
N ARG A 27 -7.72 -8.26 -7.47
CA ARG A 27 -8.95 -7.45 -7.36
C ARG A 27 -9.18 -6.54 -8.58
N SER A 28 -8.10 -6.11 -9.23
CA SER A 28 -8.16 -5.25 -10.43
C SER A 28 -8.33 -6.02 -11.75
N THR A 29 -8.15 -7.34 -11.76
CA THR A 29 -8.22 -8.13 -13.01
C THR A 29 -9.64 -8.38 -13.51
N SER A 30 -10.62 -8.55 -12.62
CA SER A 30 -12.02 -8.76 -13.01
C SER A 30 -13.01 -8.29 -11.95
N LYS A 31 -14.20 -7.85 -12.39
CA LYS A 31 -15.31 -7.48 -11.50
C LYS A 31 -15.72 -8.65 -10.59
N ARG A 32 -15.56 -9.90 -11.07
CA ARG A 32 -15.92 -11.09 -10.29
C ARG A 32 -14.95 -11.30 -9.12
N TRP A 33 -13.65 -11.17 -9.36
CA TRP A 33 -12.65 -11.18 -8.28
C TRP A 33 -12.85 -10.01 -7.32
N GLN A 34 -13.14 -8.82 -7.85
CA GLN A 34 -13.43 -7.66 -7.03
C GLN A 34 -14.59 -7.91 -6.07
N THR A 35 -15.72 -8.41 -6.57
CA THR A 35 -16.90 -8.73 -5.74
C THR A 35 -16.60 -9.82 -4.72
N VAL A 36 -15.93 -10.91 -5.11
CA VAL A 36 -15.60 -12.00 -4.19
C VAL A 36 -14.70 -11.51 -3.06
N ILE A 37 -13.66 -10.74 -3.36
CA ILE A 37 -12.72 -10.23 -2.35
C ILE A 37 -13.43 -9.22 -1.44
N ASN A 38 -14.14 -8.24 -2.00
CA ASN A 38 -14.77 -7.17 -1.22
C ASN A 38 -15.89 -7.69 -0.31
N ASN A 39 -16.66 -8.68 -0.76
CA ASN A 39 -17.75 -9.25 0.05
C ASN A 39 -17.24 -10.24 1.11
N ASN A 40 -16.00 -10.70 1.02
CA ASN A 40 -15.45 -11.76 1.87
C ASN A 40 -14.12 -11.38 2.51
N LEU A 41 -13.94 -10.10 2.84
CA LEU A 41 -12.73 -9.59 3.49
C LEU A 41 -12.39 -10.36 4.78
N SER A 42 -13.37 -10.90 5.50
CA SER A 42 -13.18 -11.66 6.75
C SER A 42 -12.17 -12.81 6.64
N PHE A 43 -12.01 -13.42 5.45
CA PHE A 43 -11.03 -14.49 5.19
C PHE A 43 -9.59 -13.99 4.96
N ILE A 44 -9.43 -12.69 4.71
CA ILE A 44 -8.12 -12.03 4.58
C ILE A 44 -7.67 -11.60 5.96
N ARG A 45 -6.38 -11.78 6.29
CA ARG A 45 -5.79 -11.34 7.57
C ARG A 45 -6.10 -9.87 7.85
N ARG A 46 -6.41 -9.54 9.12
CA ARG A 46 -6.87 -8.19 9.52
C ARG A 46 -5.97 -7.07 9.02
N ALA A 47 -4.67 -7.15 9.30
CA ALA A 47 -3.73 -6.13 8.87
C ALA A 47 -3.72 -5.91 7.34
N ARG A 48 -3.80 -6.99 6.54
CA ARG A 48 -3.92 -6.85 5.07
C ARG A 48 -5.24 -6.23 4.64
N ARG A 49 -6.35 -6.50 5.33
CA ARG A 49 -7.62 -5.80 5.05
C ARG A 49 -7.50 -4.31 5.29
N ASP A 50 -6.85 -3.92 6.38
CA ASP A 50 -6.68 -2.52 6.73
C ASP A 50 -5.75 -1.82 5.73
N LEU A 51 -4.71 -2.50 5.25
CA LEU A 51 -3.89 -2.01 4.13
C LEU A 51 -4.65 -1.95 2.79
N LEU A 52 -5.57 -2.88 2.51
CA LEU A 52 -6.43 -2.80 1.32
C LEU A 52 -7.37 -1.59 1.38
N ARG A 53 -7.91 -1.28 2.55
CA ARG A 53 -8.72 -0.07 2.77
C ARG A 53 -7.86 1.18 2.60
N LEU A 54 -6.67 1.20 3.21
CA LEU A 54 -5.71 2.29 3.03
C LEU A 54 -5.37 2.48 1.56
N TRP A 55 -5.20 1.41 0.79
CA TRP A 55 -5.01 1.48 -0.66
C TRP A 55 -6.20 2.15 -1.36
N ASP A 56 -7.43 1.78 -1.02
CA ASP A 56 -8.63 2.38 -1.61
C ASP A 56 -8.74 3.87 -1.28
N ASP A 57 -8.41 4.26 -0.06
CA ASP A 57 -8.37 5.67 0.36
C ASP A 57 -7.26 6.44 -0.33
N THR A 58 -6.09 5.79 -0.49
CA THR A 58 -4.93 6.32 -1.17
C THR A 58 -5.27 6.64 -2.63
N VAL A 59 -5.74 5.66 -3.40
CA VAL A 59 -6.02 5.87 -4.83
C VAL A 59 -7.18 6.83 -5.10
N ARG A 60 -8.10 7.01 -4.13
CA ARG A 60 -9.20 7.98 -4.20
C ARG A 60 -8.80 9.38 -3.79
N SER A 61 -7.66 9.55 -3.11
CA SER A 61 -7.18 10.86 -2.69
C SER A 61 -6.90 11.76 -3.90
N PRO A 62 -7.33 13.03 -3.89
CA PRO A 62 -7.04 13.97 -4.98
C PRO A 62 -5.53 14.24 -5.13
N TYR A 63 -4.74 13.95 -4.09
CA TYR A 63 -3.30 14.14 -4.08
C TYR A 63 -2.53 12.96 -4.68
N PHE A 64 -3.16 11.80 -4.89
CA PHE A 64 -2.47 10.59 -5.35
C PHE A 64 -1.78 10.79 -6.70
N LEU A 65 -2.51 11.21 -7.73
CA LEU A 65 -1.94 11.40 -9.08
C LEU A 65 -0.93 12.56 -9.15
N PRO A 66 -1.19 13.76 -8.58
CA PRO A 66 -0.23 14.86 -8.60
C PRO A 66 1.13 14.52 -7.94
N THR A 67 1.10 13.77 -6.84
CA THR A 67 2.32 13.44 -6.08
C THR A 67 3.15 12.32 -6.69
N ARG A 68 2.63 11.58 -7.69
CA ARG A 68 3.33 10.44 -8.31
C ARG A 68 4.71 10.78 -8.85
N ARG A 69 4.85 11.95 -9.48
CA ARG A 69 6.13 12.37 -10.06
C ARG A 69 7.17 12.58 -8.97
N LEU A 70 6.79 13.28 -7.90
CA LEU A 70 7.65 13.55 -6.75
C LEU A 70 8.06 12.25 -6.03
N VAL A 71 7.10 11.37 -5.77
CA VAL A 71 7.37 10.07 -5.16
C VAL A 71 8.32 9.26 -6.03
N SER A 72 8.14 9.23 -7.34
CA SER A 72 8.93 8.38 -8.23
C SER A 72 10.39 8.82 -8.36
N VAL A 73 10.69 10.12 -8.24
CA VAL A 73 12.07 10.63 -8.34
C VAL A 73 12.82 10.54 -7.01
N ASN A 74 12.11 10.61 -5.89
CA ASN A 74 12.71 10.59 -4.55
C ASN A 74 12.69 9.19 -3.92
N GLN A 75 12.14 8.20 -4.61
CA GLN A 75 12.12 6.84 -4.10
C GLN A 75 13.49 6.19 -4.31
N TYR A 76 14.05 5.65 -3.23
CA TYR A 76 15.22 4.79 -3.30
C TYR A 76 14.90 3.38 -2.81
N ASP A 77 15.66 2.41 -3.30
CA ASP A 77 15.56 1.03 -2.85
C ASP A 77 16.33 0.85 -1.54
N PHE A 78 15.70 0.21 -0.57
CA PHE A 78 16.30 -0.11 0.73
C PHE A 78 15.91 -1.51 1.17
N ASP A 79 16.72 -2.12 2.04
CA ASP A 79 16.38 -3.39 2.66
C ASP A 79 15.29 -3.18 3.72
N ARG A 80 14.06 -3.52 3.34
CA ARG A 80 12.86 -3.46 4.18
C ARG A 80 12.99 -4.29 5.46
N ARG A 81 13.64 -5.45 5.41
CA ARG A 81 13.82 -6.33 6.58
C ARG A 81 14.89 -5.78 7.51
N GLN A 82 15.99 -5.27 6.96
CA GLN A 82 17.02 -4.61 7.75
C GLN A 82 16.48 -3.35 8.42
N TYR A 83 15.65 -2.57 7.73
CA TYR A 83 14.96 -1.42 8.32
C TYR A 83 14.11 -1.82 9.52
N LEU A 84 13.30 -2.88 9.39
CA LEU A 84 12.48 -3.39 10.48
C LEU A 84 13.34 -3.89 11.65
N ALA A 85 14.43 -4.61 11.38
CA ALA A 85 15.34 -5.08 12.42
C ALA A 85 16.03 -3.91 13.16
N LYS A 86 16.37 -2.84 12.44
CA LYS A 86 16.99 -1.63 13.00
C LYS A 86 16.02 -0.87 13.89
N ILE A 87 14.79 -0.64 13.43
CA ILE A 87 13.81 0.15 14.19
C ILE A 87 13.21 -0.63 15.37
N SER A 88 13.13 -1.95 15.25
CA SER A 88 12.58 -2.79 16.31
C SER A 88 13.49 -2.87 17.53
N GLY A 89 14.81 -2.72 17.35
CA GLY A 89 15.77 -2.86 18.44
C GLY A 89 15.70 -4.22 19.15
N GLY A 90 15.20 -5.25 18.47
CA GLY A 90 14.95 -6.58 19.03
C GLY A 90 13.57 -6.76 19.69
N LEU A 91 12.71 -5.73 19.70
CA LEU A 91 11.34 -5.84 20.19
C LEU A 91 10.35 -6.24 19.08
N PRO A 92 9.19 -6.82 19.40
CA PRO A 92 8.15 -7.06 18.41
C PRO A 92 7.63 -5.74 17.82
N VAL A 93 7.45 -5.73 16.49
CA VAL A 93 6.86 -4.61 15.76
C VAL A 93 5.37 -4.87 15.56
N PRO A 94 4.48 -3.86 15.59
CA PRO A 94 3.07 -4.04 15.25
C PRO A 94 2.93 -4.67 13.86
N GLU A 95 2.09 -5.70 13.76
CA GLU A 95 1.89 -6.49 12.54
C GLU A 95 1.49 -5.61 11.34
N GLU A 96 0.61 -4.64 11.56
CA GLU A 96 0.15 -3.71 10.54
C GLU A 96 1.31 -2.89 9.96
N PHE A 97 2.22 -2.43 10.81
CA PHE A 97 3.40 -1.67 10.39
C PHE A 97 4.41 -2.56 9.68
N GLU A 98 4.65 -3.77 10.19
CA GLU A 98 5.53 -4.75 9.54
C GLU A 98 5.03 -5.04 8.11
N LEU A 99 3.74 -5.37 7.95
CA LEU A 99 3.16 -5.67 6.64
C LEU A 99 3.12 -4.44 5.73
N TRP A 100 2.93 -3.24 6.28
CA TRP A 100 3.03 -2.02 5.50
C TRP A 100 4.44 -1.85 4.93
N VAL A 101 5.49 -1.98 5.74
CA VAL A 101 6.87 -1.88 5.24
C VAL A 101 7.18 -3.01 4.24
N LEU A 102 6.76 -4.24 4.51
CA LEU A 102 7.11 -5.40 3.68
C LEU A 102 6.32 -5.48 2.38
N GLU A 103 5.01 -5.22 2.41
CA GLU A 103 4.10 -5.52 1.30
C GLU A 103 3.57 -4.27 0.56
N TRP A 104 3.68 -3.06 1.13
CA TRP A 104 3.15 -1.86 0.49
C TRP A 104 3.84 -1.56 -0.86
N PRO A 105 3.07 -1.21 -1.91
CA PRO A 105 3.66 -0.76 -3.17
C PRO A 105 4.34 0.60 -2.97
N ALA A 106 5.66 0.63 -2.92
CA ALA A 106 6.43 1.84 -2.60
C ALA A 106 6.13 3.04 -3.52
N LYS A 107 5.81 2.77 -4.79
CA LYS A 107 5.43 3.81 -5.74
C LYS A 107 4.08 4.47 -5.40
N ALA A 108 3.24 3.82 -4.60
CA ALA A 108 1.88 4.25 -4.27
C ALA A 108 1.74 4.84 -2.87
N VAL A 109 2.84 5.35 -2.32
CA VAL A 109 2.84 6.06 -1.05
C VAL A 109 2.18 7.44 -1.23
N ILE A 110 1.40 7.87 -0.25
CA ILE A 110 0.91 9.23 -0.11
C ILE A 110 1.43 9.80 1.21
N GLY A 111 1.88 11.05 1.15
CA GLY A 111 2.54 11.70 2.27
C GLY A 111 3.94 11.15 2.46
N TRP A 112 4.84 11.97 2.97
CA TRP A 112 6.26 11.68 3.18
C TRP A 112 6.53 10.64 4.28
N THR A 113 5.65 9.65 4.44
CA THR A 113 5.68 8.67 5.53
C THR A 113 6.50 7.43 5.16
N TRP A 114 6.75 7.15 3.89
CA TRP A 114 7.46 5.95 3.45
C TRP A 114 8.97 6.00 3.75
N PRO A 115 9.56 4.94 4.35
CA PRO A 115 10.96 4.96 4.74
C PRO A 115 11.95 5.03 3.58
N GLY A 116 11.52 4.68 2.37
CA GLY A 116 12.35 4.72 1.16
C GLY A 116 12.16 5.99 0.33
N LEU A 117 11.78 7.10 0.97
CA LEU A 117 11.76 8.42 0.33
C LEU A 117 12.95 9.24 0.81
N ASP A 118 13.72 9.78 -0.13
CA ASP A 118 14.76 10.75 0.15
C ASP A 118 14.13 12.13 0.38
N MET A 119 14.36 12.67 1.57
CA MET A 119 13.78 13.94 2.03
C MET A 119 14.64 15.14 1.63
N GLU A 120 15.89 14.93 1.20
CA GLU A 120 16.83 16.05 0.93
C GLU A 120 16.52 16.75 -0.40
N VAL A 121 16.11 16.00 -1.43
CA VAL A 121 15.84 16.46 -2.82
C VAL A 121 14.59 17.35 -2.97
N VAL A 122 13.85 17.59 -1.88
CA VAL A 122 12.60 18.35 -1.91
C VAL A 122 12.78 19.79 -1.43
N THR A 123 13.87 20.08 -0.71
CA THR A 123 14.13 21.40 -0.12
C THR A 123 14.51 22.46 -1.15
N ASP A 124 14.90 22.04 -2.35
CA ASP A 124 15.29 22.85 -3.50
C ASP A 124 14.17 22.99 -4.55
N GLY A 125 13.09 22.21 -4.44
CA GLY A 125 11.90 22.32 -5.30
C GLY A 125 10.72 23.08 -4.68
N TYR A 126 10.65 23.16 -3.35
CA TYR A 126 9.72 24.02 -2.63
C TYR A 126 10.44 25.28 -2.17
N GLY A 127 10.76 26.16 -3.11
CA GLY A 127 11.06 27.54 -2.78
C GLY A 127 9.88 28.14 -2.03
N GLY A 128 10.07 28.37 -0.72
CA GLY A 128 9.20 29.06 0.22
C GLY A 128 7.94 29.69 -0.36
N LYS A 129 6.92 28.86 -0.62
CA LYS A 129 5.54 29.29 -0.72
C LYS A 129 4.74 28.32 0.10
N ASP A 130 4.24 28.86 1.19
CA ASP A 130 3.29 28.29 2.10
C ASP A 130 2.32 27.37 1.35
N LEU A 131 2.26 26.12 1.78
CA LEU A 131 1.08 25.30 1.58
C LEU A 131 -0.03 25.97 2.41
N ILE A 132 -0.63 27.01 1.86
CA ILE A 132 -1.91 27.54 2.33
C ILE A 132 -2.92 26.44 2.04
N LEU A 133 -3.18 25.63 3.07
CA LEU A 133 -4.37 24.80 3.12
C LEU A 133 -5.57 25.77 3.02
N PRO A 134 -6.55 25.53 2.14
CA PRO A 134 -7.77 26.32 2.17
C PRO A 134 -8.45 26.07 3.52
N GLU A 135 -8.65 27.16 4.28
CA GLU A 135 -9.54 27.17 5.44
C GLU A 135 -10.98 27.03 4.94
N ASP A 136 -11.72 26.07 5.50
CA ASP A 136 -13.18 26.05 5.48
C ASP A 136 -13.73 26.97 6.58
#